data_AF-A0A966JPU5-F1
#
_entry.id   AF-A0A966JPU5-F1
#
_cell.length_a   1.000
_cell.length_b   1.000
_cell.length_c   1.000
_cell.angle_alpha   90.00
_cell.angle_beta   90.00
_cell.angle_gamma   90.00
#
_symmetry.space_group_name_H-M   'P 1'
#
loop_
_entity.id
_entity.type
_entity.pdbx_description
1 polymer ?
#
loop_
_entity_poly.entity_id
_entity_poly.type
_entity_poly.pdbx_seq_one_letter_code
_entity_poly.pdbx_strand_id
1 'polypeptide(L)'
;LLLGQARGAAISAAVIKNIPVYEYTALQVKKSVVGSGHAKKEQVQEMVKRFLKLPEVPQADSADALACAMCHAHAYNQLQNMDALSYRMKKGRLV
;
A
#
# COMPACT_ATOMS: atom_id res chain seq x y z
N LEU A 1 7.23 23.08 6.64
CA LEU A 1 8.66 22.69 6.70
C LEU A 1 8.87 21.37 7.46
N LEU A 2 8.29 21.21 8.65
CA LEU A 2 8.50 20.02 9.51
C LEU A 2 8.22 18.66 8.84
N LEU A 3 7.08 18.52 8.15
CA LEU A 3 6.69 17.24 7.52
C LEU A 3 7.65 16.81 6.39
N GLY A 4 8.11 17.77 5.58
CA GLY A 4 9.07 17.50 4.50
C GLY A 4 10.43 17.06 5.04
N GLN A 5 10.87 17.65 6.15
CA GLN A 5 12.10 17.26 6.85
C GLN A 5 12.00 15.85 7.42
N ALA A 6 10.91 15.54 8.13
CA ALA A 6 10.68 14.20 8.69
C ALA A 6 10.64 13.13 7.59
N ARG A 7 9.94 13.41 6.48
CA ARG A 7 9.89 12.51 5.33
C ARG A 7 11.26 12.32 4.68
N GLY A 8 12.01 13.41 4.49
CA GLY A 8 13.36 13.36 3.94
C GLY A 8 14.31 12.52 4.80
N ALA A 9 14.23 12.64 6.13
CA ALA A 9 14.99 11.81 7.06
C ALA A 9 14.64 10.33 6.94
N ALA A 10 13.34 9.99 6.90
CA ALA A 10 12.88 8.61 6.76
C ALA A 10 13.30 7.95 5.43
N ILE A 11 13.16 8.67 4.31
CA ILE A 11 13.58 8.17 2.98
C ILE A 11 15.10 7.99 2.94
N SER A 12 15.87 8.94 3.46
CA SER A 12 17.33 8.84 3.51
C SER A 12 17.79 7.62 4.29
N ALA A 13 17.15 7.33 5.43
CA ALA A 13 17.45 6.15 6.22
C ALA A 13 17.15 4.84 5.46
N ALA A 14 16.03 4.78 4.72
CA ALA A 14 15.69 3.63 3.88
C ALA A 14 16.72 3.41 2.76
N VAL A 15 17.12 4.48 2.06
CA VAL A 15 18.11 4.44 0.98
C VAL A 15 19.48 3.98 1.49
N ILE A 16 19.96 4.50 2.63
CA ILE A 16 21.22 4.06 3.26
C ILE A 16 21.22 2.56 3.57
N LYS A 17 20.04 1.98 3.85
CA LYS A 17 19.85 0.56 4.12
C LYS A 17 19.52 -0.27 2.88
N ASN A 18 19.56 0.32 1.68
CA ASN A 18 19.16 -0.32 0.41
C ASN A 18 17.73 -0.89 0.44
N ILE A 19 16.82 -0.25 1.19
CA ILE A 19 15.40 -0.61 1.21
C ILE A 19 14.70 0.17 0.08
N PRO A 20 14.04 -0.51 -0.88
CA PRO A 20 13.30 0.16 -1.95
C PRO A 20 12.19 1.06 -1.39
N VAL A 21 12.05 2.26 -1.96
CA VAL A 21 11.04 3.24 -1.57
C VAL A 21 9.98 3.34 -2.65
N TYR A 22 8.71 3.25 -2.25
CA TYR A 22 7.56 3.36 -3.14
C TYR A 22 6.63 4.46 -2.63
N GLU A 23 6.02 5.19 -3.55
CA GLU A 23 5.10 6.27 -3.24
C GLU A 23 3.68 5.93 -3.71
N TYR A 24 2.70 6.25 -2.88
CA TYR A 24 1.29 6.06 -3.16
C TYR A 24 0.52 7.33 -2.85
N THR A 25 -0.39 7.69 -3.74
CA THR A 25 -1.34 8.78 -3.50
C THR A 25 -2.38 8.36 -2.46
N ALA A 26 -2.94 9.33 -1.73
CA ALA A 26 -4.02 9.06 -0.79
C ALA A 26 -5.22 8.34 -1.45
N LEU A 27 -5.50 8.64 -2.72
CA LEU A 27 -6.54 7.98 -3.50
C LEU A 27 -6.23 6.49 -3.73
N GLN A 28 -4.98 6.17 -4.10
CA GLN A 28 -4.55 4.77 -4.27
C GLN A 28 -4.66 3.99 -2.96
N VAL A 29 -4.19 4.58 -1.84
CA VAL A 29 -4.28 3.94 -0.52
C VAL A 29 -5.74 3.64 -0.17
N LYS A 30 -6.61 4.66 -0.23
CA LYS A 30 -8.05 4.50 0.06
C LYS A 30 -8.72 3.46 -0.85
N LYS A 31 -8.44 3.51 -2.15
CA LYS A 31 -8.97 2.55 -3.12
C LYS A 31 -8.48 1.13 -2.84
N SER A 32 -7.21 0.96 -2.45
CA SER A 32 -6.64 -0.36 -2.18
C SER A 32 -7.20 -1.02 -0.92
N VAL A 33 -7.59 -0.23 0.09
CA VAL A 33 -8.08 -0.73 1.37
C VAL A 33 -9.61 -0.82 1.40
N VAL A 34 -10.32 0.20 0.92
CA VAL A 34 -11.78 0.32 1.04
C VAL A 34 -12.50 0.04 -0.29
N GLY A 35 -11.77 -0.02 -1.41
CA GLY A 35 -12.35 -0.17 -2.76
C GLY A 35 -12.77 1.15 -3.42
N SER A 36 -12.82 2.26 -2.66
CA SER A 36 -13.16 3.59 -3.17
C SER A 36 -12.12 4.62 -2.77
N GLY A 37 -11.62 5.38 -3.74
CA GLY A 37 -10.67 6.47 -3.48
C GLY A 37 -11.27 7.64 -2.69
N HIS A 38 -12.58 7.79 -2.71
CA HIS A 38 -13.30 8.84 -1.97
C HIS A 38 -13.75 8.41 -0.57
N ALA A 39 -13.26 7.26 -0.08
CA ALA A 39 -13.56 6.79 1.27
C ALA A 39 -13.16 7.81 2.35
N LYS A 40 -13.96 7.85 3.42
CA LYS A 40 -13.67 8.62 4.63
C LYS A 40 -12.52 7.97 5.42
N LYS A 41 -11.79 8.75 6.21
CA LYS A 41 -10.65 8.24 6.98
C LYS A 41 -11.05 7.15 7.97
N GLU A 42 -12.22 7.29 8.59
CA GLU A 42 -12.75 6.34 9.57
C GLU A 42 -13.03 4.98 8.91
N GLN A 43 -13.47 4.98 7.65
CA GLN A 43 -13.66 3.74 6.88
C GLN A 43 -12.33 3.03 6.63
N VAL A 44 -11.25 3.78 6.38
CA VAL A 44 -9.91 3.19 6.22
C VAL A 44 -9.48 2.54 7.54
N GLN A 45 -9.64 3.23 8.68
CA GLN A 45 -9.28 2.71 10.00
C GLN A 45 -10.02 1.41 10.35
N GLU A 46 -11.34 1.39 10.14
CA GLU A 46 -12.17 0.20 10.34
C GLU A 46 -11.75 -0.96 9.44
N MET A 47 -11.45 -0.68 8.17
CA MET A 47 -10.99 -1.70 7.25
C MET A 47 -9.61 -2.23 7.64
N VAL A 48 -8.67 -1.38 8.04
CA VAL A 48 -7.35 -1.80 8.56
C VAL A 48 -7.52 -2.73 9.76
N LYS A 49 -8.36 -2.36 10.73
CA LYS A 49 -8.69 -3.21 11.88
C LYS A 49 -9.17 -4.60 11.43
N ARG A 50 -10.12 -4.63 10.48
CA ARG A 50 -10.72 -5.88 9.97
C ARG A 50 -9.71 -6.75 9.24
N PHE A 51 -8.91 -6.17 8.34
CA PHE A 51 -7.92 -6.90 7.55
C PHE A 51 -6.81 -7.50 8.42
N LEU A 52 -6.35 -6.73 9.41
CA LEU A 52 -5.25 -7.15 10.29
C LEU A 52 -5.74 -7.81 11.59
N LYS A 53 -7.06 -8.00 11.75
CA LYS A 53 -7.71 -8.56 12.95
C LYS A 53 -7.24 -7.90 14.25
N LEU A 54 -7.11 -6.57 14.23
CA LEU A 54 -6.66 -5.80 15.40
C LEU A 54 -7.77 -5.78 16.48
N PRO A 55 -7.40 -5.77 17.78
CA PRO A 55 -8.37 -5.76 18.87
C PRO A 55 -9.21 -4.47 18.89
N GLU A 56 -8.58 -3.34 18.55
CA GLU A 56 -9.20 -2.02 18.54
C GLU A 56 -8.91 -1.26 17.23
N VAL A 57 -9.60 -0.13 17.05
CA VAL A 57 -9.37 0.72 15.89
C VAL A 57 -8.04 1.45 16.11
N PRO A 58 -7.06 1.33 15.20
CA PRO A 58 -5.77 1.99 15.36
C PRO A 58 -5.92 3.51 15.32
N GLN A 59 -5.04 4.21 16.03
CA GLN A 59 -4.93 5.67 15.94
C GLN A 59 -4.69 6.12 14.49
N ALA A 60 -5.07 7.36 14.17
CA ALA A 60 -5.04 7.86 12.79
C ALA A 60 -3.69 7.68 12.08
N ASP A 61 -2.58 8.03 12.74
CA ASP A 61 -1.24 7.91 12.14
C ASP A 61 -0.84 6.44 11.94
N SER A 62 -1.17 5.58 12.90
CA SER A 62 -0.92 4.14 12.81
C SER A 62 -1.74 3.50 11.70
N ALA A 63 -3.01 3.89 11.58
CA ALA A 63 -3.91 3.42 10.53
C ALA A 63 -3.43 3.85 9.13
N ASP A 64 -3.01 5.10 8.98
CA ASP A 64 -2.50 5.64 7.72
C ASP A 64 -1.20 4.90 7.31
N ALA A 65 -0.31 4.59 8.26
CA ALA A 65 0.90 3.80 8.00
C ALA A 65 0.58 2.34 7.58
N LEU A 66 -0.31 1.67 8.31
CA LEU A 66 -0.75 0.30 7.99
C LEU A 66 -1.46 0.24 6.64
N ALA A 67 -2.32 1.22 6.34
CA ALA A 67 -3.01 1.32 5.06
C ALA A 67 -2.03 1.51 3.90
N CYS A 68 -0.97 2.33 4.06
CA CYS A 68 0.10 2.45 3.07
C CYS A 68 0.83 1.12 2.84
N ALA A 69 1.14 0.37 3.91
CA ALA A 69 1.78 -0.94 3.79
C ALA A 69 0.88 -1.96 3.08
N MET A 70 -0.42 -1.97 3.39
CA MET A 70 -1.39 -2.82 2.69
C MET A 70 -1.54 -2.43 1.22
N CYS A 71 -1.56 -1.14 0.90
CA CYS A 71 -1.57 -0.64 -0.47
C CYS A 71 -0.36 -1.16 -1.26
N HIS A 72 0.83 -1.12 -0.66
CA HIS A 72 2.04 -1.67 -1.25
C HIS A 72 1.92 -3.18 -1.49
N ALA A 73 1.45 -3.94 -0.50
CA ALA A 73 1.26 -5.39 -0.63
C ALA A 73 0.25 -5.76 -1.73
N HIS A 74 -0.85 -5.01 -1.85
CA HIS A 74 -1.84 -5.20 -2.91
C HIS A 74 -1.28 -4.86 -4.30
N ALA A 75 -0.53 -3.76 -4.42
CA ALA A 75 0.10 -3.36 -5.67
C ALA A 75 1.17 -4.37 -6.12
N TYR A 76 1.98 -4.87 -5.19
CA TYR A 76 2.99 -5.90 -5.46
C TYR A 76 2.36 -7.20 -5.97
N ASN A 77 1.27 -7.66 -5.33
CA ASN A 77 0.54 -8.84 -5.79
C ASN A 77 -0.07 -8.66 -7.19
N GLN A 78 -0.57 -7.47 -7.53
CA GLN A 78 -1.08 -7.23 -8.89
C GLN A 78 0.03 -7.32 -9.94
N LEU A 79 1.21 -6.76 -9.67
CA LEU A 79 2.36 -6.85 -10.58
C LEU A 79 2.82 -8.31 -10.77
N GLN A 80 2.94 -9.09 -9.69
CA GLN A 80 3.29 -10.51 -9.79
C GLN A 80 2.26 -11.33 -10.59
N ASN A 81 0.97 -11.03 -10.43
CA ASN A 81 -0.09 -11.70 -11.20
C ASN A 81 -0.05 -11.31 -12.68
N MET A 82 0.34 -10.07 -13.02
CA MET A 82 0.55 -9.66 -14.40
C MET A 82 1.76 -10.37 -15.02
N ASP A 83 2.87 -10.48 -14.30
CA ASP A 83 4.04 -11.26 -14.75
C ASP A 83 3.71 -12.75 -14.96
N ALA A 84 2.89 -13.33 -14.08
CA ALA A 84 2.41 -14.70 -14.20
C ALA A 84 1.46 -14.91 -15.40
N LEU A 85 0.66 -13.91 -15.76
CA LEU A 85 -0.18 -13.92 -16.96
C LEU A 85 0.65 -13.76 -18.24
N SER A 86 1.67 -12.90 -18.23
CA SER A 86 2.63 -12.76 -19.32
C SER A 86 3.44 -14.04 -19.56
N TYR A 87 3.67 -14.86 -18.52
CA TYR A 87 4.34 -16.17 -18.63
C TYR A 87 3.41 -17.36 -18.91
N ARG A 88 2.09 -17.17 -19.02
CA ARG A 88 1.17 -18.29 -19.31
C ARG A 88 1.14 -18.62 -20.80
N MET A 89 2.30 -18.95 -21.38
CA MET A 89 2.41 -19.64 -22.66
C MET A 89 1.80 -21.04 -22.54
N LYS A 90 0.52 -21.18 -22.90
CA LYS A 90 -0.03 -22.49 -23.26
C LYS A 90 0.25 -22.73 -24.74
N LYS A 91 1.26 -23.56 -25.04
CA LYS A 91 1.61 -24.02 -26.40
C LYS A 91 1.90 -22.87 -27.41
N GLY A 92 2.73 -21.90 -27.02
CA GLY A 92 3.44 -21.05 -28.00
C GLY A 92 2.59 -20.13 -28.88
N ARG A 93 1.35 -19.78 -28.50
CA ARG A 93 0.60 -18.70 -29.13
C ARG A 93 -0.12 -17.84 -28.10
N LEU A 94 -0.10 -16.53 -28.37
CA LEU A 94 -0.91 -15.53 -27.68
C LEU A 94 -2.38 -15.75 -28.08
N VAL A 95 -3.24 -15.94 -27.07
CA VAL A 95 -4.70 -15.80 -27.20
C VAL A 95 -5.16 -14.93 -26.05
#